data_AF-D3E241-F1
#
_entry.id   AF-D3E241-F1
#
_cell.length_a   1.000
_cell.length_b   1.000
_cell.length_c   1.000
_cell.angle_alpha   90.00
_cell.angle_beta   90.00
_cell.angle_gamma   90.00
#
_symmetry.space_group_name_H-M   'P 1'
#
loop_
_entity.id
_entity.type
_entity.pdbx_description
1 polymer ?
#
loop_
_entity_poly.entity_id
_entity_poly.type
_entity_poly.pdbx_seq_one_letter_code
_entity_poly.pdbx_strand_id
1 'polypeptide(L)'
;MQFGNYAVEISSENENHLINYLKFNNFKYEKDLENCSEKEEYVIVINIIERIYYKIKNYLAGPILSEKDFLDKINYNKYSIHKKAYSNDGNLIYEGYTIYEQGYGEIAYGLGTSYFPNGNKCHEGVFERKGLLEGKEFYSNGQLKFEGTYGRCRGYGPHYPSFGNYYSKDGQLLFSGKFKVTFGGVGYPMIKEPKYKLLEKGRPRYILKKDEDITKLIEKNTNIENKKYPMTFEEFEEKVLELFFEYHSDEFIEILKKRLEDYKKIEPNFMKALYKHSCWVYDSPHIYGDTCKLQFEKERLRHYPVYRLRVIVGLEDGFRG
;
A
#
# COMPACT_ATOMS: atom_id res chain seq x y z
N MET A 1 -13.93 24.88 -0.59
CA MET A 1 -13.54 23.74 0.28
C MET A 1 -12.04 23.87 0.56
N GLN A 2 -11.62 23.82 1.82
CA GLN A 2 -10.19 23.67 2.15
C GLN A 2 -9.72 22.26 1.75
N PHE A 3 -8.42 22.05 1.57
CA PHE A 3 -7.86 20.73 1.25
C PHE A 3 -8.21 19.71 2.33
N GLY A 4 -8.51 18.47 1.93
CA GLY A 4 -8.85 17.41 2.86
C GLY A 4 -10.19 17.52 3.57
N ASN A 5 -11.06 18.45 3.18
CA ASN A 5 -12.42 18.52 3.70
C ASN A 5 -13.31 17.46 3.04
N TYR A 6 -13.95 16.64 3.87
CA TYR A 6 -14.98 15.69 3.49
C TYR A 6 -16.26 16.01 4.23
N ALA A 7 -17.37 16.15 3.51
CA ALA A 7 -18.69 16.30 4.09
C ALA A 7 -19.35 14.93 4.14
N VAL A 8 -19.69 14.45 5.33
CA VAL A 8 -20.22 13.11 5.55
C VAL A 8 -21.61 13.20 6.18
N GLU A 9 -22.59 12.65 5.48
CA GLU A 9 -23.95 12.46 6.01
C GLU A 9 -23.94 11.25 6.95
N ILE A 10 -24.61 11.41 8.09
CA ILE A 10 -24.65 10.36 9.11
C ILE A 10 -26.07 10.17 9.60
N SER A 11 -26.52 8.91 9.62
CA SER A 11 -27.71 8.51 10.37
C SER A 11 -27.39 8.47 11.86
N SER A 12 -28.39 8.71 12.71
CA SER A 12 -28.24 8.72 14.17
C SER A 12 -27.58 7.45 14.75
N GLU A 13 -27.81 6.28 14.14
CA GLU A 13 -27.20 5.02 14.57
C GLU A 13 -25.69 4.92 14.25
N ASN A 14 -25.23 5.59 13.20
CA ASN A 14 -23.85 5.53 12.72
C ASN A 14 -22.94 6.63 13.29
N GLU A 15 -23.51 7.67 13.90
CA GLU A 15 -22.77 8.81 14.45
C GLU A 15 -21.68 8.36 15.42
N ASN A 16 -22.04 7.48 16.35
CA ASN A 16 -21.10 7.00 17.36
C ASN A 16 -19.93 6.24 16.72
N HIS A 17 -20.16 5.49 15.64
CA HIS A 17 -19.10 4.73 14.97
C HIS A 17 -18.08 5.66 14.31
N LEU A 18 -18.52 6.60 13.48
CA LEU A 18 -17.60 7.54 12.81
C LEU A 18 -16.89 8.46 13.81
N ILE A 19 -17.60 8.99 14.82
CA ILE A 19 -16.98 9.84 15.84
C ILE A 19 -15.94 9.05 16.64
N ASN A 20 -16.23 7.81 17.02
CA ASN A 20 -15.26 6.95 17.72
C ASN A 20 -14.05 6.66 16.84
N TYR A 21 -14.25 6.42 15.55
CA TYR A 21 -13.17 6.26 14.58
C TYR A 21 -12.29 7.52 14.49
N LEU A 22 -12.89 8.71 14.39
CA LEU A 22 -12.18 9.98 14.32
C LEU A 22 -11.38 10.24 15.60
N LYS A 23 -11.99 10.03 16.78
CA LYS A 23 -11.31 10.14 18.08
C LYS A 23 -10.15 9.17 18.20
N PHE A 24 -10.34 7.90 17.82
CA PHE A 24 -9.29 6.88 17.81
C PHE A 24 -8.09 7.33 16.95
N ASN A 25 -8.36 7.99 15.82
CA ASN A 25 -7.35 8.53 14.92
C ASN A 25 -6.85 9.94 15.30
N ASN A 26 -7.09 10.37 16.54
CA ASN A 26 -6.66 11.65 17.10
C ASN A 26 -7.21 12.89 16.37
N PHE A 27 -8.39 12.81 15.78
CA PHE A 27 -9.07 13.99 15.26
C PHE A 27 -9.64 14.82 16.41
N LYS A 28 -9.44 16.14 16.33
CA LYS A 28 -9.96 17.09 17.31
C LYS A 28 -11.29 17.66 16.83
N TYR A 29 -12.25 17.71 17.74
CA TYR A 29 -13.49 18.44 17.51
C TYR A 29 -13.23 19.94 17.76
N GLU A 30 -13.45 20.80 16.76
CA GLU A 30 -13.15 22.25 16.92
C GLU A 30 -14.31 23.05 17.53
N LYS A 31 -15.56 22.79 17.09
CA LYS A 31 -16.85 23.32 17.57
C LYS A 31 -17.87 23.25 16.42
N ASP A 32 -19.17 23.20 16.74
CA ASP A 32 -20.21 23.37 15.73
C ASP A 32 -20.20 24.80 15.17
N LEU A 33 -20.38 24.93 13.85
CA LEU A 33 -20.39 26.23 13.19
C LEU A 33 -21.75 26.93 13.29
N GLU A 34 -22.82 26.17 13.54
CA GLU A 34 -24.18 26.66 13.74
C GLU A 34 -24.79 25.88 14.89
N ASN A 35 -25.59 26.50 15.76
CA ASN A 35 -26.20 25.87 16.94
C ASN A 35 -26.98 24.60 16.54
N CYS A 36 -26.32 23.44 16.58
CA CYS A 36 -26.90 22.16 16.25
C CYS A 36 -27.67 21.63 17.46
N SER A 37 -28.99 21.52 17.34
CA SER A 37 -29.79 20.79 18.32
C SER A 37 -29.70 19.28 18.02
N GLU A 38 -29.83 18.43 19.04
CA GLU A 38 -29.70 16.96 18.92
C GLU A 38 -30.73 16.31 17.97
N LYS A 39 -31.70 17.06 17.44
CA LYS A 39 -32.81 16.53 16.63
C LYS A 39 -32.80 16.96 15.16
N GLU A 40 -31.81 17.72 14.72
CA GLU A 40 -31.77 18.24 13.34
C GLU A 40 -30.79 17.47 12.46
N GLU A 41 -31.08 17.38 11.16
CA GLU A 41 -30.16 16.81 10.17
C GLU A 41 -28.93 17.71 10.03
N TYR A 42 -27.74 17.13 10.24
CA TYR A 42 -26.46 17.82 10.09
C TYR A 42 -25.47 16.93 9.37
N VAL A 43 -24.41 17.55 8.84
CA VAL A 43 -23.31 16.86 8.18
C VAL A 43 -22.06 17.02 9.04
N ILE A 44 -21.26 15.95 9.16
CA ILE A 44 -19.92 16.06 9.76
C ILE A 44 -18.95 16.46 8.67
N VAL A 45 -18.30 17.60 8.84
CA VAL A 45 -17.19 18.01 7.99
C VAL A 45 -15.89 17.60 8.67
N ILE A 46 -15.09 16.81 7.95
CA ILE A 46 -13.84 16.22 8.43
C ILE A 46 -12.71 16.81 7.60
N ASN A 47 -11.74 17.45 8.24
CA ASN A 47 -10.49 17.84 7.59
C ASN A 47 -9.40 16.82 7.93
N ILE A 48 -8.99 16.02 6.95
CA ILE A 48 -7.98 14.96 7.10
C ILE A 48 -6.57 15.53 7.35
N ILE A 49 -6.26 16.67 6.74
CA ILE A 49 -4.92 17.28 6.79
C ILE A 49 -4.67 17.93 8.16
N GLU A 50 -5.67 18.63 8.68
CA GLU A 50 -5.63 19.27 10.00
C GLU A 50 -6.03 18.32 11.14
N ARG A 51 -6.57 17.15 10.80
CA ARG A 51 -7.15 16.19 11.76
C ARG A 51 -8.17 16.86 12.67
N ILE A 52 -9.11 17.57 12.07
CA ILE A 52 -10.23 18.18 12.78
C ILE A 52 -11.56 17.74 12.20
N TYR A 53 -12.62 17.84 13.00
CA TYR A 53 -13.98 17.69 12.51
C TYR A 53 -14.94 18.63 13.25
N TYR A 54 -16.06 18.95 12.60
CA TYR A 54 -17.13 19.78 13.16
C TYR A 54 -18.47 19.42 12.51
N LYS A 55 -19.58 19.76 13.18
CA LYS A 55 -20.92 19.60 12.61
C LYS A 55 -21.39 20.92 12.01
N ILE A 56 -22.13 20.82 10.90
CA ILE A 56 -22.72 21.97 10.22
C ILE A 56 -24.12 21.61 9.69
N LYS A 57 -25.05 22.56 9.79
CA LYS A 57 -26.37 22.47 9.14
C LYS A 57 -26.29 22.99 7.72
N ASN A 58 -27.22 22.55 6.87
CA ASN A 58 -27.41 23.10 5.52
C ASN A 58 -26.10 23.17 4.72
N TYR A 59 -25.36 22.06 4.64
CA TYR A 59 -24.12 22.03 3.88
C TYR A 59 -24.40 22.18 2.38
N LEU A 60 -24.14 23.36 1.83
CA LEU A 60 -24.39 23.68 0.41
C LEU A 60 -23.14 23.52 -0.50
N ALA A 61 -21.99 23.07 0.04
CA ALA A 61 -20.70 23.22 -0.62
C ALA A 61 -20.09 21.89 -1.11
N GLY A 62 -20.53 21.36 -2.25
CA GLY A 62 -19.91 20.18 -2.88
C GLY A 62 -20.52 18.85 -2.43
N PRO A 63 -19.92 17.71 -2.80
CA PRO A 63 -20.54 16.40 -2.62
C PRO A 63 -20.56 15.99 -1.14
N ILE A 64 -21.73 15.51 -0.70
CA ILE A 64 -21.91 14.85 0.58
C ILE A 64 -21.69 13.35 0.37
N LEU A 65 -20.90 12.74 1.24
CA LEU A 65 -20.55 11.32 1.20
C LEU A 65 -21.36 10.54 2.23
N SER A 66 -21.67 9.29 1.94
CA SER A 66 -22.03 8.34 2.99
C SER A 66 -20.80 8.03 3.86
N GLU A 67 -21.00 7.54 5.08
CA GLU A 67 -19.91 7.06 5.93
C GLU A 67 -19.03 6.03 5.21
N LYS A 68 -19.67 5.07 4.51
CA LYS A 68 -18.96 4.05 3.74
C LYS A 68 -18.07 4.68 2.66
N ASP A 69 -18.60 5.63 1.89
CA ASP A 69 -17.83 6.28 0.83
C ASP A 69 -16.66 7.10 1.40
N PHE A 70 -16.85 7.71 2.57
CA PHE A 70 -15.77 8.39 3.28
C PHE A 70 -14.67 7.41 3.70
N LEU A 71 -15.04 6.29 4.34
CA LEU A 71 -14.10 5.25 4.77
C LEU A 71 -13.33 4.65 3.57
N ASP A 72 -14.03 4.36 2.48
CA ASP A 72 -13.41 3.87 1.23
C ASP A 72 -12.42 4.91 0.67
N LYS A 73 -12.76 6.21 0.70
CA LYS A 73 -11.86 7.28 0.22
C LYS A 73 -10.59 7.43 1.05
N ILE A 74 -10.65 7.22 2.35
CA ILE A 74 -9.46 7.29 3.23
C ILE A 74 -8.71 5.96 3.29
N ASN A 75 -8.97 5.06 2.33
CA ASN A 75 -8.35 3.72 2.25
C ASN A 75 -8.58 2.90 3.54
N TYR A 76 -9.69 3.11 4.23
CA TYR A 76 -10.07 2.24 5.34
C TYR A 76 -10.70 0.97 4.77
N ASN A 77 -10.00 -0.15 4.96
CA ASN A 77 -10.48 -1.47 4.57
C ASN A 77 -10.71 -2.30 5.84
N LYS A 78 -11.76 -3.14 5.87
CA LYS A 78 -11.99 -4.08 6.98
C LYS A 78 -10.82 -5.04 7.27
N TYR A 79 -9.92 -5.23 6.30
CA TYR A 79 -8.69 -6.02 6.47
C TYR A 79 -7.49 -5.19 6.95
N SER A 80 -7.64 -3.88 7.09
CA SER A 80 -6.57 -3.02 7.60
C SER A 80 -6.45 -3.14 9.11
N ILE A 81 -5.22 -3.17 9.60
CA ILE A 81 -4.91 -3.35 11.02
C ILE A 81 -4.11 -2.14 11.49
N HIS A 82 -4.54 -1.50 12.57
CA HIS A 82 -3.78 -0.42 13.19
C HIS A 82 -2.61 -0.98 14.00
N LYS A 83 -1.39 -0.51 13.73
CA LYS A 83 -0.19 -1.01 14.42
C LYS A 83 0.97 -0.03 14.42
N LYS A 84 2.01 -0.37 15.17
CA LYS A 84 3.33 0.27 15.16
C LYS A 84 4.35 -0.63 14.46
N ALA A 85 5.17 -0.05 13.61
CA ALA A 85 6.29 -0.72 12.95
C ALA A 85 7.60 -0.03 13.32
N TYR A 86 8.63 -0.85 13.55
CA TYR A 86 9.93 -0.42 14.02
C TYR A 86 11.02 -0.86 13.04
N SER A 87 12.09 -0.08 12.92
CA SER A 87 13.31 -0.50 12.21
C SER A 87 14.05 -1.59 12.99
N ASN A 88 15.08 -2.17 12.36
CA ASN A 88 15.96 -3.15 13.02
C ASN A 88 16.68 -2.58 14.25
N ASP A 89 16.91 -1.27 14.28
CA ASP A 89 17.52 -0.56 15.40
C ASP A 89 16.49 -0.19 16.50
N GLY A 90 15.24 -0.62 16.36
CA GLY A 90 14.16 -0.34 17.32
C GLY A 90 13.51 1.04 17.19
N ASN A 91 13.85 1.83 16.17
CA ASN A 91 13.24 3.14 15.97
C ASN A 91 11.84 3.00 15.37
N LEU A 92 10.85 3.72 15.90
CA LEU A 92 9.50 3.77 15.30
C LEU A 92 9.60 4.36 13.89
N ILE A 93 9.13 3.64 12.87
CA ILE A 93 9.14 4.10 11.47
C ILE A 93 7.74 4.37 10.93
N TYR A 94 6.72 3.75 11.52
CA TYR A 94 5.33 3.93 11.12
C TYR A 94 4.36 3.60 12.26
N GLU A 95 3.29 4.36 12.38
CA GLU A 95 2.12 4.10 13.22
C GLU A 95 0.86 4.43 12.44
N GLY A 96 -0.04 3.47 12.30
CA GLY A 96 -1.27 3.64 11.53
C GLY A 96 -1.80 2.32 11.00
N TYR A 97 -2.68 2.41 10.02
CA TYR A 97 -3.27 1.25 9.37
C TYR A 97 -2.31 0.61 8.35
N THR A 98 -2.30 -0.71 8.33
CA THR A 98 -1.53 -1.49 7.36
C THR A 98 -2.37 -2.58 6.73
N ILE A 99 -1.98 -3.00 5.53
CA ILE A 99 -2.49 -4.20 4.89
C ILE A 99 -1.32 -5.13 4.55
N TYR A 100 -1.62 -6.41 4.42
CA TYR A 100 -0.70 -7.38 3.83
C TYR A 100 -0.97 -7.48 2.33
N GLU A 101 0.04 -7.22 1.51
CA GLU A 101 -0.03 -7.37 0.06
C GLU A 101 0.99 -8.42 -0.40
N GLN A 102 0.49 -9.42 -1.12
CA GLN A 102 1.29 -10.54 -1.60
C GLN A 102 2.49 -10.05 -2.45
N GLY A 103 3.70 -10.49 -2.11
CA GLY A 103 4.95 -10.11 -2.78
C GLY A 103 5.53 -8.76 -2.36
N TYR A 104 4.82 -8.00 -1.54
CA TYR A 104 5.29 -6.76 -0.91
C TYR A 104 5.43 -6.90 0.60
N GLY A 105 4.73 -7.87 1.19
CA GLY A 105 4.64 -8.06 2.61
C GLY A 105 3.70 -7.01 3.21
N GLU A 106 4.11 -6.42 4.31
CA GLU A 106 3.27 -5.51 5.06
C GLU A 106 3.52 -4.05 4.67
N ILE A 107 2.46 -3.35 4.27
CA ILE A 107 2.55 -1.99 3.72
C ILE A 107 1.65 -1.01 4.47
N ALA A 108 2.08 0.25 4.54
CA ALA A 108 1.26 1.35 5.04
C ALA A 108 0.04 1.58 4.12
N TYR A 109 -1.15 1.70 4.71
CA TYR A 109 -2.40 1.84 3.95
C TYR A 109 -3.50 2.44 4.81
N GLY A 110 -4.12 3.54 4.37
CA GLY A 110 -5.10 4.28 5.18
C GLY A 110 -4.44 5.33 6.07
N LEU A 111 -5.12 5.76 7.14
CA LEU A 111 -4.60 6.79 8.04
C LEU A 111 -3.34 6.32 8.77
N GLY A 112 -2.32 7.18 8.83
CA GLY A 112 -1.12 6.89 9.62
C GLY A 112 -0.14 8.05 9.69
N THR A 113 1.00 7.74 10.31
CA THR A 113 2.15 8.62 10.49
C THR A 113 3.42 7.81 10.28
N SER A 114 4.31 8.28 9.40
CA SER A 114 5.66 7.72 9.23
C SER A 114 6.69 8.64 9.86
N TYR A 115 7.82 8.08 10.28
CA TYR A 115 8.85 8.79 11.03
C TYR A 115 10.23 8.61 10.39
N PHE A 116 11.05 9.64 10.46
CA PHE A 116 12.48 9.57 10.15
C PHE A 116 13.23 8.79 11.25
N PRO A 117 14.45 8.29 10.98
CA PRO A 117 15.26 7.60 11.99
C PRO A 117 15.57 8.44 13.24
N ASN A 118 15.51 9.77 13.14
CA ASN A 118 15.69 10.68 14.27
C ASN A 118 14.41 10.90 15.10
N GLY A 119 13.32 10.20 14.79
CA GLY A 119 12.04 10.28 15.50
C GLY A 119 11.12 11.41 15.02
N ASN A 120 11.58 12.33 14.19
CA ASN A 120 10.71 13.37 13.63
C ASN A 120 9.69 12.77 12.66
N LYS A 121 8.48 13.36 12.60
CA LYS A 121 7.49 12.99 11.59
C LYS A 121 8.09 13.15 10.20
N CYS A 122 7.77 12.21 9.32
CA CYS A 122 8.14 12.22 7.90
C CYS A 122 6.90 12.48 7.04
N HIS A 123 5.82 11.74 7.30
CA HIS A 123 4.51 11.97 6.67
C HIS A 123 3.40 11.73 7.69
N GLU A 124 2.28 12.42 7.51
CA GLU A 124 1.06 12.25 8.29
C GLU A 124 -0.15 12.41 7.37
N GLY A 125 -1.05 11.42 7.33
CA GLY A 125 -2.25 11.48 6.49
C GLY A 125 -2.69 10.12 5.97
N VAL A 126 -3.27 10.08 4.77
CA VAL A 126 -3.80 8.87 4.12
C VAL A 126 -2.75 8.25 3.21
N PHE A 127 -2.40 7.00 3.47
CA PHE A 127 -1.43 6.22 2.71
C PHE A 127 -2.11 5.27 1.71
N GLU A 128 -1.41 5.01 0.62
CA GLU A 128 -1.61 3.92 -0.32
C GLU A 128 -0.27 3.19 -0.50
N ARG A 129 -0.27 2.08 -1.22
CA ARG A 129 0.90 1.24 -1.52
C ARG A 129 2.17 2.01 -1.90
N LYS A 130 2.07 3.12 -2.64
CA LYS A 130 3.23 3.91 -3.11
C LYS A 130 3.50 5.18 -2.30
N GLY A 131 2.83 5.37 -1.16
CA GLY A 131 3.09 6.46 -0.22
C GLY A 131 1.85 7.27 0.14
N LEU A 132 2.02 8.56 0.42
CA LEU A 132 0.95 9.46 0.83
C LEU A 132 0.04 9.83 -0.37
N LEU A 133 -1.28 9.80 -0.18
CA LEU A 133 -2.30 10.31 -1.11
C LEU A 133 -2.77 11.71 -0.71
N GLU A 134 -2.91 11.95 0.59
CA GLU A 134 -3.34 13.22 1.16
C GLU A 134 -2.73 13.37 2.55
N GLY A 135 -2.23 14.57 2.87
CA GLY A 135 -1.67 14.84 4.18
C GLY A 135 -0.51 15.82 4.17
N LYS A 136 0.33 15.70 5.20
CA LYS A 136 1.52 16.52 5.47
C LYS A 136 2.78 15.70 5.24
N GLU A 137 3.77 16.28 4.59
CA GLU A 137 5.16 15.80 4.50
C GLU A 137 6.06 16.80 5.23
N PHE A 138 7.04 16.27 5.95
CA PHE A 138 7.94 17.05 6.79
C PHE A 138 9.39 16.85 6.37
N TYR A 139 10.19 17.87 6.60
CA TYR A 139 11.64 17.77 6.55
C TYR A 139 12.17 16.97 7.75
N SER A 140 13.38 16.43 7.62
CA SER A 140 14.07 15.73 8.71
C SER A 140 14.30 16.59 9.97
N ASN A 141 14.28 17.92 9.87
CA ASN A 141 14.32 18.84 11.01
C ASN A 141 12.95 19.06 11.68
N GLY A 142 11.88 18.38 11.23
CA GLY A 142 10.53 18.48 11.76
C GLY A 142 9.69 19.62 11.17
N GLN A 143 10.26 20.50 10.33
CA GLN A 143 9.51 21.58 9.69
C GLN A 143 8.59 21.03 8.60
N LEU A 144 7.41 21.67 8.45
CA LEU A 144 6.47 21.32 7.39
C LEU A 144 7.14 21.56 6.03
N LYS A 145 7.09 20.56 5.17
CA LYS A 145 7.58 20.64 3.79
C LYS A 145 6.44 20.83 2.82
N PHE A 146 5.41 20.00 2.92
CA PHE A 146 4.26 20.06 2.03
C PHE A 146 2.99 19.67 2.76
N GLU A 147 1.86 20.28 2.41
CA GLU A 147 0.54 19.82 2.80
C GLU A 147 -0.41 19.89 1.60
N GLY A 148 -1.20 18.83 1.40
CA GLY A 148 -2.15 18.75 0.31
C GLY A 148 -2.35 17.35 -0.22
N THR A 149 -2.60 17.27 -1.53
CA THR A 149 -2.91 16.03 -2.24
C THR A 149 -1.74 15.58 -3.11
N TYR A 150 -1.67 14.27 -3.30
CA TYR A 150 -0.68 13.62 -4.15
C TYR A 150 -1.37 12.87 -5.30
N GLY A 151 -0.78 12.96 -6.48
CA GLY A 151 -1.17 12.19 -7.65
C GLY A 151 -0.68 10.75 -7.60
N ARG A 152 -1.53 9.83 -8.09
CA ARG A 152 -1.19 8.41 -8.17
C ARG A 152 -0.19 8.14 -9.29
N CYS A 153 0.99 7.63 -8.94
CA CYS A 153 1.95 7.16 -9.94
C CYS A 153 1.56 5.73 -10.38
N ARG A 154 1.19 5.57 -11.65
CA ARG A 154 0.90 4.24 -12.23
C ARG A 154 2.18 3.45 -12.52
N GLY A 155 3.24 4.12 -12.94
CA GLY A 155 4.54 3.50 -13.27
C GLY A 155 5.47 3.29 -12.08
N TYR A 156 6.77 3.31 -12.35
CA TYR A 156 7.80 3.22 -11.31
C TYR A 156 7.88 4.53 -10.51
N GLY A 157 7.99 4.46 -9.19
CA GLY A 157 8.21 5.63 -8.33
C GLY A 157 7.08 5.92 -7.33
N PRO A 158 7.27 6.94 -6.48
CA PRO A 158 6.32 7.30 -5.42
C PRO A 158 5.13 8.08 -5.97
N HIS A 159 4.11 8.26 -5.14
CA HIS A 159 3.15 9.35 -5.33
C HIS A 159 3.85 10.71 -5.34
N TYR A 160 3.29 11.66 -6.06
CA TYR A 160 3.89 12.99 -6.28
C TYR A 160 2.92 14.09 -5.87
N PRO A 161 3.37 15.21 -5.29
CA PRO A 161 2.50 16.35 -5.01
C PRO A 161 1.72 16.76 -6.26
N SER A 162 0.39 16.84 -6.15
CA SER A 162 -0.50 17.27 -7.23
C SER A 162 -1.06 18.66 -6.99
N PHE A 163 -1.47 18.95 -5.75
CA PHE A 163 -2.05 20.23 -5.38
C PHE A 163 -1.85 20.48 -3.87
N GLY A 164 -1.34 21.65 -3.49
CA GLY A 164 -1.17 21.98 -2.08
C GLY A 164 -0.23 23.16 -1.84
N ASN A 165 0.23 23.28 -0.60
CA ASN A 165 1.19 24.29 -0.15
C ASN A 165 2.57 23.64 0.04
N TYR A 166 3.62 24.27 -0.48
CA TYR A 166 5.01 23.83 -0.34
C TYR A 166 5.84 24.91 0.35
N TYR A 167 6.62 24.49 1.33
CA TYR A 167 7.37 25.36 2.24
C TYR A 167 8.87 25.11 2.16
N SER A 168 9.65 26.10 2.54
CA SER A 168 11.10 25.99 2.73
C SER A 168 11.43 25.26 4.04
N LYS A 169 12.69 24.88 4.22
CA LYS A 169 13.18 24.28 5.48
C LYS A 169 13.07 25.21 6.70
N ASP A 170 12.93 26.51 6.45
CA ASP A 170 12.77 27.55 7.48
C ASP A 170 11.29 27.93 7.67
N GLY A 171 10.36 27.22 7.01
CA GLY A 171 8.91 27.40 7.16
C GLY A 171 8.28 28.44 6.24
N GLN A 172 9.02 29.05 5.32
CA GLN A 172 8.46 30.04 4.38
C GLN A 172 7.63 29.34 3.29
N LEU A 173 6.42 29.83 3.02
CA LEU A 173 5.61 29.36 1.88
C LEU A 173 6.31 29.72 0.56
N LEU A 174 6.68 28.70 -0.22
CA LEU A 174 7.35 28.84 -1.51
C LEU A 174 6.38 28.72 -2.69
N PHE A 175 5.31 27.93 -2.54
CA PHE A 175 4.34 27.69 -3.62
C PHE A 175 3.00 27.27 -3.04
N SER A 176 1.90 27.69 -3.68
CA SER A 176 0.54 27.23 -3.39
C SER A 176 -0.20 27.00 -4.71
N GLY A 177 -0.81 25.83 -4.86
CA GLY A 177 -1.63 25.48 -6.01
C GLY A 177 -1.25 24.16 -6.67
N LYS A 178 -1.50 24.07 -7.99
CA LYS A 178 -1.34 22.84 -8.76
C LYS A 178 0.09 22.64 -9.26
N PHE A 179 0.63 21.45 -9.03
CA PHE A 179 1.97 21.06 -9.46
C PHE A 179 1.93 20.61 -10.92
N LYS A 180 2.92 21.04 -11.71
CA LYS A 180 3.13 20.54 -13.08
C LYS A 180 4.07 19.35 -13.03
N VAL A 181 3.58 18.18 -13.44
CA VAL A 181 4.32 16.92 -13.39
C VAL A 181 4.37 16.29 -14.78
N THR A 182 5.56 15.83 -15.14
CA THR A 182 5.81 15.01 -16.33
C THR A 182 6.33 13.66 -15.90
N PHE A 183 6.28 12.65 -16.77
CA PHE A 183 6.79 11.32 -16.47
C PHE A 183 7.97 10.97 -17.37
N GLY A 184 9.01 10.36 -16.78
CA GLY A 184 10.12 9.80 -17.55
C GLY A 184 9.74 8.51 -18.28
N GLY A 185 10.66 7.94 -19.06
CA GLY A 185 10.40 6.74 -19.87
C GLY A 185 9.90 5.51 -19.11
N VAL A 186 10.27 5.37 -17.83
CA VAL A 186 9.80 4.29 -16.93
C VAL A 186 8.61 4.68 -16.06
N GLY A 187 7.97 5.82 -16.35
CA GLY A 187 6.83 6.34 -15.59
C GLY A 187 7.18 7.03 -14.27
N TYR A 188 8.47 7.35 -14.04
CA TYR A 188 8.90 8.07 -12.84
C TYR A 188 8.47 9.54 -12.88
N PRO A 189 7.79 10.05 -11.83
CA PRO A 189 7.31 11.43 -11.82
C PRO A 189 8.46 12.44 -11.69
N MET A 190 8.39 13.49 -12.50
CA MET A 190 9.31 14.62 -12.50
C MET A 190 8.49 15.91 -12.38
N ILE A 191 8.63 16.59 -11.25
CA ILE A 191 7.93 17.85 -10.99
C ILE A 191 8.71 18.97 -11.68
N LYS A 192 8.05 19.65 -12.63
CA LYS A 192 8.61 20.77 -13.39
C LYS A 192 8.43 22.08 -12.65
N GLU A 193 7.26 22.30 -12.07
CA GLU A 193 6.93 23.53 -11.35
C GLU A 193 6.03 23.22 -10.14
N PRO A 194 6.37 23.70 -8.93
CA PRO A 194 7.63 24.34 -8.54
C PRO A 194 8.81 23.34 -8.53
N LYS A 195 10.04 23.82 -8.31
CA LYS A 195 11.20 22.93 -8.08
C LYS A 195 11.02 22.19 -6.75
N TYR A 196 10.60 20.94 -6.83
CA TYR A 196 10.33 20.08 -5.67
C TYR A 196 11.20 18.84 -5.68
N LYS A 197 11.78 18.48 -4.52
CA LYS A 197 12.55 17.24 -4.37
C LYS A 197 11.66 16.14 -3.77
N LEU A 198 11.30 15.17 -4.61
CA LEU A 198 10.40 14.06 -4.26
C LEU A 198 10.86 13.22 -3.07
N LEU A 199 12.16 12.93 -2.99
CA LEU A 199 12.72 12.06 -1.96
C LEU A 199 13.72 12.82 -1.11
N GLU A 200 13.44 12.87 0.19
CA GLU A 200 14.41 13.28 1.19
C GLU A 200 15.27 12.09 1.61
N LYS A 201 16.56 12.34 1.85
CA LYS A 201 17.50 11.30 2.29
C LYS A 201 17.06 10.80 3.66
N GLY A 202 17.00 9.49 3.84
CA GLY A 202 16.58 8.87 5.11
C GLY A 202 15.07 8.71 5.30
N ARG A 203 14.25 9.04 4.28
CA ARG A 203 12.82 8.69 4.28
C ARG A 203 12.65 7.16 4.40
N PRO A 204 11.80 6.65 5.31
CA PRO A 204 11.52 5.22 5.40
C PRO A 204 10.83 4.73 4.11
N ARG A 205 11.03 3.45 3.78
CA ARG A 205 10.23 2.80 2.74
C ARG A 205 8.85 2.46 3.30
N TYR A 206 7.82 2.49 2.45
CA TYR A 206 6.44 2.15 2.84
C TYR A 206 6.16 0.65 2.90
N ILE A 207 7.14 -0.15 2.49
CA ILE A 207 7.19 -1.58 2.76
C ILE A 207 7.85 -1.73 4.13
N LEU A 208 7.05 -2.08 5.12
CA LEU A 208 7.44 -2.10 6.53
C LEU A 208 8.15 -3.41 6.89
N LYS A 209 7.74 -4.52 6.26
CA LYS A 209 8.43 -5.80 6.32
C LYS A 209 8.38 -6.44 4.94
N LYS A 210 9.55 -6.74 4.40
CA LYS A 210 9.70 -7.53 3.17
C LYS A 210 9.52 -9.01 3.51
N ASP A 211 9.06 -9.79 2.53
CA ASP A 211 8.96 -11.25 2.62
C ASP A 211 10.29 -11.96 2.94
N GLU A 212 11.45 -11.30 2.82
CA GLU A 212 12.76 -11.87 3.21
C GLU A 212 12.83 -12.23 4.71
N ASP A 213 12.18 -11.48 5.60
CA ASP A 213 12.10 -11.83 7.03
C ASP A 213 11.12 -12.99 7.30
N ILE A 214 10.08 -13.11 6.47
CA ILE A 214 9.20 -14.28 6.44
C ILE A 214 9.97 -15.49 5.87
N THR A 215 10.84 -15.29 4.89
CA THR A 215 11.66 -16.35 4.27
C THR A 215 12.63 -16.94 5.28
N LYS A 216 13.24 -16.12 6.15
CA LYS A 216 14.03 -16.59 7.31
C LYS A 216 13.19 -17.28 8.39
N LEU A 217 11.98 -16.79 8.65
CA LEU A 217 11.02 -17.49 9.53
C LEU A 217 10.58 -18.85 8.95
N ILE A 218 10.45 -18.96 7.63
CA ILE A 218 10.11 -20.18 6.89
C ILE A 218 11.33 -21.11 6.79
N GLU A 219 12.54 -20.57 6.63
CA GLU A 219 13.78 -21.35 6.68
C GLU A 219 13.98 -21.99 8.05
N LYS A 220 13.58 -21.33 9.14
CA LYS A 220 13.59 -21.93 10.48
C LYS A 220 12.62 -23.12 10.64
N ASN A 221 11.69 -23.33 9.71
CA ASN A 221 10.74 -24.44 9.65
C ASN A 221 11.09 -25.49 8.57
N THR A 222 12.35 -25.55 8.10
CA THR A 222 12.78 -26.43 6.99
C THR A 222 12.88 -27.93 7.29
N ASN A 223 12.31 -28.41 8.39
CA ASN A 223 11.93 -29.82 8.50
C ASN A 223 10.47 -29.99 8.07
N ILE A 224 10.15 -29.60 6.84
CA ILE A 224 8.89 -30.01 6.21
C ILE A 224 9.04 -31.49 5.91
N GLU A 225 8.49 -32.34 6.77
CA GLU A 225 8.36 -33.76 6.49
C GLU A 225 7.60 -33.94 5.17
N ASN A 226 8.19 -34.69 4.23
CA ASN A 226 7.74 -34.97 2.86
C ASN A 226 6.32 -35.59 2.72
N LYS A 227 5.51 -35.64 3.78
CA LYS A 227 4.16 -36.21 3.79
C LYS A 227 3.02 -35.19 3.88
N LYS A 228 3.30 -33.91 4.14
CA LYS A 228 2.24 -32.90 4.37
C LYS A 228 1.57 -32.41 3.08
N TYR A 229 2.31 -32.32 1.99
CA TYR A 229 1.84 -31.70 0.75
C TYR A 229 1.63 -32.74 -0.37
N PRO A 230 0.73 -32.48 -1.33
CA PRO A 230 0.46 -33.39 -2.45
C PRO A 230 1.66 -33.69 -3.36
N MET A 231 2.72 -32.89 -3.30
CA MET A 231 3.97 -33.11 -4.04
C MET A 231 5.17 -32.55 -3.28
N THR A 232 6.32 -33.19 -3.47
CA THR A 232 7.65 -32.74 -3.05
C THR A 232 8.10 -31.50 -3.82
N PHE A 233 9.21 -30.88 -3.41
CA PHE A 233 9.77 -29.74 -4.13
C PHE A 233 10.22 -30.15 -5.54
N GLU A 234 10.85 -31.31 -5.66
CA GLU A 234 11.37 -31.86 -6.91
C GLU A 234 10.22 -32.14 -7.90
N GLU A 235 9.16 -32.81 -7.45
CA GLU A 235 7.94 -33.05 -8.25
C GLU A 235 7.26 -31.73 -8.64
N PHE A 236 7.25 -30.74 -7.75
CA PHE A 236 6.71 -29.42 -8.04
C PHE A 236 7.54 -28.68 -9.10
N GLU A 237 8.88 -28.66 -8.98
CA GLU A 237 9.75 -28.01 -9.96
C GLU A 237 9.59 -28.66 -11.34
N GLU A 238 9.62 -29.99 -11.40
CA GLU A 238 9.39 -30.74 -12.62
C GLU A 238 8.03 -30.40 -13.23
N LYS A 239 6.95 -30.45 -12.44
CA LYS A 239 5.60 -30.20 -12.96
C LYS A 239 5.40 -28.78 -13.43
N VAL A 240 5.94 -27.79 -12.71
CA VAL A 240 5.84 -26.39 -13.10
C VAL A 240 6.62 -26.12 -14.40
N LEU A 241 7.79 -26.74 -14.58
CA LEU A 241 8.56 -26.62 -15.82
C LEU A 241 7.88 -27.33 -17.00
N GLU A 242 7.32 -28.52 -16.80
CA GLU A 242 6.50 -29.22 -17.80
C GLU A 242 5.37 -28.30 -18.31
N LEU A 243 4.59 -27.73 -17.39
CA LEU A 243 3.48 -26.82 -17.72
C LEU A 243 3.93 -25.51 -18.36
N PHE A 244 5.12 -25.03 -17.98
CA PHE A 244 5.70 -23.81 -18.54
C PHE A 244 6.12 -24.00 -20.01
N PHE A 245 6.60 -25.19 -20.39
CA PHE A 245 7.03 -25.49 -21.76
C PHE A 245 5.95 -26.09 -22.66
N GLU A 246 4.81 -26.55 -22.11
CA GLU A 246 3.75 -27.31 -22.81
C GLU A 246 3.23 -26.69 -24.13
N TYR A 247 3.34 -25.38 -24.31
CA TYR A 247 2.78 -24.65 -25.46
C TYR A 247 3.83 -23.97 -26.34
N HIS A 248 5.09 -24.37 -26.25
CA HIS A 248 6.19 -23.73 -26.96
C HIS A 248 6.86 -24.71 -27.95
N SER A 249 7.35 -24.19 -29.08
CA SER A 249 8.14 -24.98 -30.03
C SER A 249 9.52 -25.30 -29.44
N ASP A 250 10.15 -26.40 -29.90
CA ASP A 250 11.47 -26.83 -29.42
C ASP A 250 12.53 -25.71 -29.50
N GLU A 251 12.55 -24.96 -30.61
CA GLU A 251 13.45 -23.81 -30.79
C GLU A 251 13.21 -22.71 -29.72
N PHE A 252 11.95 -22.44 -29.40
CA PHE A 252 11.60 -21.44 -28.40
C PHE A 252 11.86 -21.92 -26.98
N ILE A 253 11.65 -23.21 -26.71
CA ILE A 253 11.98 -23.85 -25.42
C ILE A 253 13.45 -23.64 -25.07
N GLU A 254 14.38 -23.77 -26.02
CA GLU A 254 15.81 -23.56 -25.76
C GLU A 254 16.13 -22.10 -25.38
N ILE A 255 15.45 -21.13 -26.00
CA ILE A 255 15.56 -19.72 -25.62
C ILE A 255 15.07 -19.51 -24.17
N LEU A 256 13.94 -20.12 -23.83
CA LEU A 256 13.34 -20.01 -22.50
C LEU A 256 14.19 -20.68 -21.42
N LYS A 257 14.75 -21.87 -21.69
CA LYS A 257 15.70 -22.54 -20.81
C LYS A 257 16.90 -21.65 -20.54
N LYS A 258 17.50 -21.05 -21.58
CA LYS A 258 18.62 -20.12 -21.40
C LYS A 258 18.27 -18.93 -20.51
N ARG A 259 17.12 -18.28 -20.74
CA ARG A 259 16.64 -17.17 -19.90
C ARG A 259 16.41 -17.60 -18.46
N LEU A 260 15.84 -18.78 -18.25
CA LEU A 260 15.61 -19.32 -16.92
C LEU A 260 16.92 -19.63 -16.19
N GLU A 261 17.90 -20.22 -16.87
CA GLU A 261 19.24 -20.46 -16.31
C GLU A 261 19.96 -19.16 -15.96
N ASP A 262 19.88 -18.14 -16.82
CA ASP A 262 20.45 -16.82 -16.51
C ASP A 262 19.75 -16.17 -15.30
N TYR A 263 18.44 -16.36 -15.15
CA TYR A 263 17.71 -15.89 -13.97
C TYR A 263 18.06 -16.69 -12.71
N LYS A 264 18.22 -18.02 -12.79
CA LYS A 264 18.63 -18.87 -11.67
C LYS A 264 20.00 -18.47 -11.11
N LYS A 265 20.90 -17.90 -11.92
CA LYS A 265 22.17 -17.32 -11.43
C LYS A 265 21.97 -16.08 -10.56
N ILE A 266 20.91 -15.31 -10.81
CA ILE A 266 20.57 -14.09 -10.06
C ILE A 266 19.77 -14.46 -8.81
N GLU A 267 18.79 -15.35 -8.95
CA GLU A 267 17.85 -15.77 -7.89
C GLU A 267 17.77 -17.31 -7.78
N PRO A 268 18.80 -17.97 -7.19
CA PRO A 268 18.90 -19.44 -7.20
C PRO A 268 17.80 -20.15 -6.40
N ASN A 269 17.13 -19.43 -5.49
CA ASN A 269 16.06 -19.97 -4.65
C ASN A 269 14.66 -19.67 -5.18
N PHE A 270 14.53 -19.09 -6.38
CA PHE A 270 13.23 -18.68 -6.92
C PHE A 270 12.21 -19.83 -6.98
N MET A 271 12.57 -21.00 -7.51
CA MET A 271 11.66 -22.15 -7.57
C MET A 271 11.25 -22.63 -6.18
N LYS A 272 12.18 -22.64 -5.23
CA LYS A 272 11.89 -22.96 -3.82
C LYS A 272 10.94 -21.95 -3.20
N ALA A 273 11.05 -20.66 -3.55
CA ALA A 273 10.12 -19.63 -3.09
C ALA A 273 8.71 -19.85 -3.65
N LEU A 274 8.57 -20.22 -4.93
CA LEU A 274 7.28 -20.61 -5.51
C LEU A 274 6.66 -21.82 -4.82
N TYR A 275 7.47 -22.85 -4.53
CA TYR A 275 7.00 -24.05 -3.82
C TYR A 275 6.52 -23.71 -2.40
N LYS A 276 7.33 -22.97 -1.63
CA LYS A 276 6.98 -22.51 -0.29
C LYS A 276 5.69 -21.68 -0.29
N HIS A 277 5.49 -20.84 -1.31
CA HIS A 277 4.25 -20.09 -1.48
C HIS A 277 3.05 -21.03 -1.69
N SER A 278 3.17 -22.02 -2.58
CA SER A 278 2.12 -23.03 -2.78
C SER A 278 1.80 -23.81 -1.51
N CYS A 279 2.82 -24.16 -0.73
CA CYS A 279 2.65 -24.77 0.59
C CYS A 279 1.88 -23.88 1.56
N TRP A 280 2.22 -22.58 1.63
CA TRP A 280 1.54 -21.62 2.50
C TRP A 280 0.08 -21.41 2.12
N VAL A 281 -0.22 -21.30 0.82
CA VAL A 281 -1.61 -21.21 0.33
C VAL A 281 -2.38 -22.46 0.77
N TYR A 282 -1.81 -23.65 0.55
CA TYR A 282 -2.40 -24.94 0.94
C TYR A 282 -2.68 -25.05 2.45
N ASP A 283 -1.87 -24.39 3.28
CA ASP A 283 -1.99 -24.34 4.73
C ASP A 283 -2.91 -23.22 5.25
N SER A 284 -3.50 -22.41 4.37
CA SER A 284 -4.24 -21.19 4.74
C SER A 284 -5.73 -21.24 4.36
N PRO A 285 -6.52 -22.25 4.82
CA PRO A 285 -7.95 -22.33 4.53
C PRO A 285 -8.74 -21.15 5.11
N HIS A 286 -8.25 -20.52 6.17
CA HIS A 286 -8.85 -19.30 6.74
C HIS A 286 -8.80 -18.09 5.79
N ILE A 287 -7.90 -18.09 4.80
CA ILE A 287 -7.76 -17.03 3.78
C ILE A 287 -8.46 -17.44 2.49
N TYR A 288 -8.23 -18.67 2.04
CA TYR A 288 -8.59 -19.14 0.70
C TYR A 288 -9.76 -20.12 0.67
N GLY A 289 -10.38 -20.41 1.82
CA GLY A 289 -11.40 -21.45 1.96
C GLY A 289 -10.87 -22.83 1.54
N ASP A 290 -11.78 -23.72 1.19
CA ASP A 290 -11.45 -25.09 0.78
C ASP A 290 -10.64 -25.16 -0.52
N THR A 291 -10.69 -24.10 -1.34
CA THR A 291 -9.96 -24.04 -2.61
C THR A 291 -8.44 -24.05 -2.45
N CYS A 292 -7.92 -23.79 -1.23
CA CYS A 292 -6.49 -23.92 -0.94
C CYS A 292 -5.95 -25.33 -1.20
N LYS A 293 -6.79 -26.38 -1.04
CA LYS A 293 -6.37 -27.76 -1.23
C LYS A 293 -6.12 -28.11 -2.70
N LEU A 294 -6.62 -27.30 -3.62
CA LEU A 294 -6.42 -27.42 -5.05
C LEU A 294 -5.10 -26.77 -5.52
N GLN A 295 -4.31 -26.16 -4.62
CA GLN A 295 -3.14 -25.36 -4.99
C GLN A 295 -2.09 -26.12 -5.81
N PHE A 296 -2.03 -27.44 -5.68
CA PHE A 296 -1.11 -28.32 -6.39
C PHE A 296 -1.72 -28.98 -7.63
N GLU A 297 -2.96 -28.64 -7.99
CA GLU A 297 -3.60 -29.08 -9.24
C GLU A 297 -3.07 -28.30 -10.45
N LYS A 298 -3.13 -28.92 -11.63
CA LYS A 298 -2.58 -28.40 -12.90
C LYS A 298 -3.03 -26.95 -13.16
N GLU A 299 -4.31 -26.66 -12.94
CA GLU A 299 -4.94 -25.36 -13.16
C GLU A 299 -4.37 -24.28 -12.23
N ARG A 300 -4.11 -24.61 -10.96
CA ARG A 300 -3.52 -23.68 -9.98
C ARG A 300 -2.04 -23.47 -10.19
N LEU A 301 -1.31 -24.52 -10.57
CA LEU A 301 0.10 -24.41 -10.97
C LEU A 301 0.28 -23.52 -12.20
N ARG A 302 -0.65 -23.56 -13.15
CA ARG A 302 -0.67 -22.65 -14.31
C ARG A 302 -0.90 -21.20 -13.91
N HIS A 303 -1.87 -20.96 -13.04
CA HIS A 303 -2.29 -19.60 -12.70
C HIS A 303 -1.23 -18.79 -11.96
N TYR A 304 -0.45 -19.42 -11.06
CA TYR A 304 0.54 -18.69 -10.28
C TYR A 304 1.99 -19.10 -10.58
N PRO A 305 2.48 -20.32 -10.28
CA PRO A 305 3.86 -20.70 -10.56
C PRO A 305 4.30 -20.48 -12.02
N VAL A 306 3.53 -20.98 -12.99
CA VAL A 306 3.86 -20.86 -14.43
C VAL A 306 3.75 -19.41 -14.90
N TYR A 307 2.70 -18.69 -14.50
CA TYR A 307 2.55 -17.26 -14.77
C TYR A 307 3.78 -16.46 -14.29
N ARG A 308 4.25 -16.73 -13.07
CA ARG A 308 5.44 -16.06 -12.52
C ARG A 308 6.70 -16.35 -13.35
N LEU A 309 6.88 -17.58 -13.80
CA LEU A 309 7.97 -17.92 -14.73
C LEU A 309 7.88 -17.09 -16.02
N ARG A 310 6.70 -16.98 -16.63
CA ARG A 310 6.48 -16.19 -17.85
C ARG A 310 6.85 -14.72 -17.68
N VAL A 311 6.46 -14.09 -16.57
CA VAL A 311 6.83 -12.70 -16.28
C VAL A 311 8.35 -12.56 -16.17
N ILE A 312 9.01 -13.49 -15.49
CA ILE A 312 10.46 -13.44 -15.24
C ILE A 312 11.28 -13.58 -16.52
N VAL A 313 10.89 -14.51 -17.39
CA VAL A 313 11.58 -14.73 -18.67
C VAL A 313 11.15 -13.75 -19.75
N GLY A 314 10.31 -12.76 -19.42
CA GLY A 314 9.85 -11.71 -20.33
C GLY A 314 8.92 -12.21 -21.44
N LEU A 315 8.08 -13.19 -21.14
CA LEU A 315 7.00 -13.66 -22.02
C LEU A 315 5.71 -12.88 -21.87
N GLU A 316 5.49 -12.30 -20.69
CA GLU A 316 4.30 -11.51 -20.41
C GLU A 316 4.75 -10.15 -19.86
N ASP A 317 4.35 -9.08 -20.55
CA ASP A 317 4.41 -7.72 -20.01
C ASP A 317 3.48 -7.69 -18.79
N GLY A 318 4.06 -7.80 -17.59
CA GLY A 318 3.31 -7.92 -16.35
C GLY A 318 2.14 -6.93 -16.27
N PHE A 319 0.91 -7.45 -16.21
CA PHE A 319 -0.35 -6.74 -15.95
C PHE A 319 -0.46 -5.33 -16.57
N ARG A 320 -0.80 -5.27 -17.87
CA ARG A 320 -1.70 -4.21 -18.39
C ARG A 320 -3.12 -4.78 -18.43
N GLY A 321 -3.83 -4.66 -17.31
CA GLY A 321 -5.25 -4.95 -17.16
C GLY A 321 -5.80 -4.12 -16.03
#